data_AF-A0A166EGU8-F1
#
_entry.id   AF-A0A166EGU8-F1
#
_cell.length_a   1.000
_cell.length_b   1.000
_cell.length_c   1.000
_cell.angle_alpha   90.00
_cell.angle_beta   90.00
_cell.angle_gamma   90.00
#
_symmetry.space_group_name_H-M   'P 1'
#
loop_
_entity.id
_entity.type
_entity.pdbx_description
1 polymer ?
#
loop_
_entity_poly.entity_id
_entity_poly.type
_entity_poly.pdbx_seq_one_letter_code
_entity_poly.pdbx_strand_id
1 'polypeptide(L)'
;MSKYVNATSNKNNPTFYLNRGDFEFKPRVETVEGIKKGGVFEVEEMPKGMVVEIDPNNDMAVKPFKNGIPIGTLGTEPQGDIPREDRAAGEYEMQIAPVDIDGEIDWVQLEDTHALVKPGTYLAIDNDPTKYAIKSSATDVIALETRIENETGFLYVYRRGQTSKK
;
A
#
# COMPACT_ATOMS: atom_id res chain seq x y z
N MET A 1 23.39 -18.37 17.64
CA MET A 1 22.30 -17.38 17.50
C MET A 1 22.63 -16.47 16.33
N SER A 2 22.01 -16.72 15.17
CA SER A 2 22.27 -15.92 13.96
C SER A 2 21.34 -14.71 14.00
N LYS A 3 21.83 -13.57 14.52
CA LYS A 3 21.14 -12.28 14.38
C LYS A 3 21.25 -11.84 12.93
N TYR A 4 20.24 -12.14 12.13
CA TYR A 4 19.96 -11.36 10.93
C TYR A 4 19.15 -10.16 11.36
N VAL A 5 19.68 -8.95 11.21
CA VAL A 5 18.97 -7.76 10.70
C VAL A 5 20.03 -6.75 10.31
N ASN A 6 20.36 -6.66 9.03
CA ASN A 6 20.60 -5.35 8.44
C ASN A 6 20.40 -5.46 6.92
N ALA A 7 19.25 -4.99 6.44
CA ALA A 7 19.04 -4.68 5.04
C ALA A 7 18.41 -3.29 5.04
N THR A 8 19.24 -2.31 4.66
CA THR A 8 18.98 -0.88 4.45
C THR A 8 18.46 -0.07 5.65
N SER A 9 19.34 0.78 6.20
CA SER A 9 19.07 1.71 7.31
C SER A 9 18.18 2.90 6.94
N ASN A 10 17.36 2.78 5.89
CA ASN A 10 16.46 3.83 5.45
C ASN A 10 15.00 3.39 5.68
N LYS A 11 14.74 2.86 6.89
CA LYS A 11 13.40 2.68 7.44
C LYS A 11 12.79 4.05 7.74
N ASN A 12 12.63 4.87 6.71
CA ASN A 12 11.55 5.84 6.75
C ASN A 12 10.29 5.00 6.74
N ASN A 13 9.38 5.23 7.68
CA ASN A 13 8.08 4.58 7.64
C ASN A 13 7.24 5.36 6.63
N PRO A 14 7.20 4.97 5.34
CA PRO A 14 6.36 5.67 4.39
C PRO A 14 4.91 5.66 4.88
N THR A 15 4.27 6.79 4.68
CA THR A 15 2.83 6.92 4.91
C THR A 15 2.10 6.39 3.69
N PHE A 16 1.20 5.43 3.90
CA PHE A 16 0.32 4.89 2.87
C PHE A 16 -1.14 5.24 3.17
N TYR A 17 -1.95 5.29 2.12
CA TYR A 17 -3.40 5.25 2.26
C TYR A 17 -3.85 3.86 2.70
N LEU A 18 -4.93 3.80 3.47
CA LEU A 18 -5.47 2.56 4.01
C LEU A 18 -6.83 2.27 3.39
N ASN A 19 -6.89 1.18 2.63
CA ASN A 19 -8.14 0.62 2.17
C ASN A 19 -8.66 -0.38 3.22
N ARG A 20 -9.70 0.06 3.93
CA ARG A 20 -10.41 -0.70 4.98
C ARG A 20 -11.67 -1.40 4.46
N GLY A 21 -11.89 -1.37 3.15
CA GLY A 21 -13.14 -1.76 2.50
C GLY A 21 -14.19 -0.66 2.55
N ASP A 22 -15.42 -1.02 2.18
CA ASP A 22 -16.56 -0.10 2.16
C ASP A 22 -16.89 0.44 3.57
N PHE A 23 -17.44 1.65 3.61
CA PHE A 23 -17.93 2.28 4.84
C PHE A 23 -19.45 2.24 4.90
N GLU A 24 -19.99 1.59 5.92
CA GLU A 24 -21.43 1.56 6.21
C GLU A 24 -21.78 2.65 7.23
N PHE A 25 -22.48 3.69 6.80
CA PHE A 25 -22.99 4.70 7.71
C PHE A 25 -24.14 4.13 8.58
N LYS A 26 -24.04 4.34 9.90
CA LYS A 26 -25.03 3.96 10.89
C LYS A 26 -25.59 5.22 11.56
N PRO A 27 -26.86 5.59 11.31
CA PRO A 27 -27.46 6.81 11.87
C PRO A 27 -27.64 6.75 13.39
N ARG A 28 -27.52 5.55 13.98
CA ARG A 28 -27.61 5.30 15.42
C ARG A 28 -26.57 4.25 15.83
N VAL A 29 -25.45 4.71 16.37
CA VAL A 29 -24.40 3.91 16.99
C VAL A 29 -24.46 4.17 18.49
N GLU A 30 -24.57 3.11 19.28
CA GLU A 30 -24.52 3.20 20.74
C GLU A 30 -23.07 3.36 21.19
N THR A 31 -22.76 4.46 21.88
CA THR A 31 -21.42 4.78 22.38
C THR A 31 -21.45 4.98 23.89
N VAL A 32 -20.28 5.05 24.53
CA VAL A 32 -20.17 5.38 25.97
C VAL A 32 -20.75 6.75 26.33
N GLU A 33 -20.93 7.64 25.35
CA GLU A 33 -21.55 8.96 25.51
C GLU A 33 -23.03 9.00 25.06
N GLY A 34 -23.63 7.83 24.79
CA GLY A 34 -25.01 7.68 24.29
C GLY A 34 -25.09 7.39 22.78
N ILE A 35 -26.28 7.52 22.21
CA ILE A 35 -26.52 7.26 20.78
C ILE A 35 -25.94 8.42 19.96
N LYS A 36 -24.99 8.11 19.08
CA LYS A 36 -24.38 9.04 18.13
C LYS A 36 -24.56 8.58 16.69
N LYS A 37 -24.42 9.51 15.74
CA LYS A 37 -24.25 9.18 14.32
C LYS A 37 -22.82 8.69 14.08
N GLY A 38 -22.64 7.67 13.26
CA GLY A 38 -21.32 7.12 12.95
C GLY A 38 -21.39 6.11 11.81
N GLY A 39 -20.46 5.17 11.77
CA GLY A 39 -20.45 4.08 10.80
C GLY A 39 -19.27 3.16 11.03
N VAL A 40 -19.16 2.14 10.21
CA VAL A 40 -18.12 1.11 10.36
C VAL A 40 -17.56 0.78 8.98
N PHE A 41 -16.25 0.62 8.89
CA PHE A 41 -15.61 0.02 7.72
C PHE A 41 -15.79 -1.50 7.73
N GLU A 42 -15.69 -2.16 6.58
CA GLU A 42 -15.64 -3.63 6.51
C GLU A 42 -14.57 -4.22 7.44
N VAL A 43 -13.42 -3.53 7.56
CA VAL A 43 -12.38 -3.83 8.53
C VAL A 43 -12.49 -2.86 9.70
N GLU A 44 -13.20 -3.28 10.75
CA GLU A 44 -13.52 -2.46 11.91
C GLU A 44 -12.28 -1.99 12.69
N GLU A 45 -11.25 -2.83 12.78
CA GLU A 45 -10.02 -2.55 13.52
C GLU A 45 -8.77 -2.77 12.65
N MET A 46 -7.86 -1.81 12.68
CA MET A 46 -6.52 -1.91 12.10
C MET A 46 -5.47 -1.54 13.16
N PRO A 47 -5.19 -2.41 14.13
CA PRO A 47 -4.24 -2.12 15.19
C PRO A 47 -2.81 -1.98 14.64
N LYS A 48 -1.98 -1.24 15.38
CA LYS A 48 -0.53 -1.25 15.19
C LYS A 48 0.00 -2.69 15.13
N GLY A 49 0.90 -2.96 14.19
CA GLY A 49 1.48 -4.27 13.96
C GLY A 49 0.67 -5.18 13.03
N MET A 50 -0.52 -4.77 12.58
CA MET A 50 -1.27 -5.49 11.56
C MET A 50 -0.45 -5.58 10.26
N VAL A 51 -0.34 -6.78 9.71
CA VAL A 51 0.33 -7.02 8.42
C VAL A 51 -0.52 -6.48 7.29
N VAL A 52 0.10 -5.79 6.35
CA VAL A 52 -0.57 -5.19 5.19
C VAL A 52 0.02 -5.65 3.87
N GLU A 53 -0.82 -5.65 2.84
CA GLU A 53 -0.45 -5.87 1.43
C GLU A 53 -0.73 -4.65 0.58
N ILE A 54 -0.04 -4.57 -0.57
CA ILE A 54 -0.35 -3.56 -1.61
C ILE A 54 -1.81 -3.73 -2.04
N ASP A 55 -2.55 -2.62 -2.10
CA ASP A 55 -3.86 -2.61 -2.72
C ASP A 55 -3.73 -2.46 -4.25
N PRO A 56 -4.07 -3.49 -5.05
CA PRO A 56 -3.88 -3.44 -6.50
C PRO A 56 -4.81 -2.45 -7.23
N ASN A 57 -5.77 -1.86 -6.52
CA ASN A 57 -6.79 -0.98 -7.11
C ASN A 57 -6.56 0.51 -6.84
N ASN A 58 -5.67 0.86 -5.91
CA ASN A 58 -5.49 2.23 -5.45
C ASN A 58 -4.00 2.56 -5.31
N ASP A 59 -3.60 3.70 -5.89
CA ASP A 59 -2.22 4.15 -5.86
C ASP A 59 -1.78 4.51 -4.44
N MET A 60 -0.55 4.10 -4.08
CA MET A 60 0.04 4.35 -2.76
C MET A 60 -0.87 3.91 -1.60
N ALA A 61 -1.67 2.86 -1.82
CA ALA A 61 -2.58 2.32 -0.84
C ALA A 61 -2.22 0.89 -0.44
N VAL A 62 -2.56 0.57 0.80
CA VAL A 62 -2.39 -0.76 1.39
C VAL A 62 -3.71 -1.21 2.02
N LYS A 63 -3.85 -2.52 2.17
CA LYS A 63 -5.00 -3.14 2.83
C LYS A 63 -4.53 -4.28 3.74
N PRO A 64 -5.38 -4.78 4.66
CA PRO A 64 -5.01 -5.91 5.49
C PRO A 64 -4.56 -7.11 4.66
N PHE A 65 -3.46 -7.74 5.08
CA PHE A 65 -2.90 -8.88 4.37
C PHE A 65 -3.90 -10.04 4.34
N LYS A 66 -4.15 -10.56 3.14
CA LYS A 66 -4.99 -11.74 2.91
C LYS A 66 -4.22 -12.78 2.11
N ASN A 67 -3.83 -12.45 0.87
CA ASN A 67 -3.17 -13.37 -0.07
C ASN A 67 -2.30 -12.64 -1.12
N GLY A 68 -2.13 -11.32 -1.00
CA GLY A 68 -1.44 -10.48 -1.97
C GLY A 68 0.05 -10.34 -1.71
N ILE A 69 0.59 -9.16 -2.00
CA ILE A 69 2.01 -8.86 -1.83
C ILE A 69 2.19 -8.21 -0.45
N PRO A 70 2.73 -8.92 0.56
CA PRO A 70 2.99 -8.34 1.86
C PRO A 70 4.13 -7.32 1.73
N ILE A 71 3.97 -6.16 2.37
CA ILE A 71 5.00 -5.12 2.36
C ILE A 71 5.52 -4.77 3.75
N GLY A 72 4.83 -5.17 4.82
CA GLY A 72 5.23 -4.88 6.19
C GLY A 72 4.05 -4.81 7.15
N THR A 73 4.22 -4.05 8.22
CA THR A 73 3.22 -3.91 9.29
C THR A 73 2.88 -2.45 9.57
N LEU A 74 1.65 -2.17 10.01
CA LEU A 74 1.27 -0.82 10.45
C LEU A 74 2.14 -0.36 11.63
N GLY A 75 2.77 0.81 11.49
CA GLY A 75 3.58 1.43 12.55
C GLY A 75 2.74 2.13 13.62
N THR A 76 1.52 2.56 13.25
CA THR A 76 0.50 3.16 14.13
C THR A 76 -0.91 2.78 13.67
N GLU A 77 -1.91 3.09 14.48
CA GLU A 77 -3.32 3.04 14.06
C GLU A 77 -3.60 4.05 12.92
N PRO A 78 -4.65 3.81 12.11
CA PRO A 78 -5.13 4.73 11.07
C PRO A 78 -5.37 6.15 11.59
N GLN A 79 -4.92 7.13 10.83
CA GLN A 79 -5.14 8.55 11.08
C GLN A 79 -5.99 9.17 9.95
N GLY A 80 -6.84 10.13 10.31
CA GLY A 80 -7.72 10.83 9.37
C GLY A 80 -9.19 10.76 9.76
N ASP A 81 -10.00 11.58 9.10
CA ASP A 81 -11.42 11.69 9.38
C ASP A 81 -12.18 10.42 8.95
N ILE A 82 -13.24 10.11 9.69
CA ILE A 82 -14.22 9.09 9.31
C ILE A 82 -15.20 9.73 8.30
N PRO A 83 -15.68 8.97 7.29
CA PRO A 83 -16.65 9.49 6.33
C PRO A 83 -17.89 10.05 7.02
N ARG A 84 -18.35 11.21 6.55
CA ARG A 84 -19.57 11.88 7.03
C ARG A 84 -20.80 11.32 6.30
N GLU A 85 -21.98 11.52 6.89
CA GLU A 85 -23.27 11.05 6.37
C GLU A 85 -23.55 11.49 4.91
N ASP A 86 -23.01 12.63 4.49
CA ASP A 86 -23.21 13.25 3.19
C ASP A 86 -22.18 12.84 2.13
N ARG A 87 -21.20 11.98 2.47
CA ARG A 87 -20.15 11.52 1.55
C ARG A 87 -20.46 10.11 1.06
N ALA A 88 -20.56 9.91 -0.25
CA ALA A 88 -20.70 8.59 -0.85
C ALA A 88 -19.37 7.80 -0.86
N ALA A 89 -19.44 6.51 -1.17
CA ALA A 89 -18.24 5.68 -1.37
C ALA A 89 -17.35 6.27 -2.48
N GLY A 90 -16.06 6.41 -2.22
CA GLY A 90 -15.10 7.08 -3.12
C GLY A 90 -15.10 8.61 -3.02
N GLU A 91 -16.01 9.22 -2.26
CA GLU A 91 -16.03 10.68 -2.02
C GLU A 91 -15.36 11.07 -0.70
N TYR A 92 -14.90 10.10 0.09
CA TYR A 92 -14.18 10.32 1.33
C TYR A 92 -12.68 10.07 1.15
N GLU A 93 -11.86 10.86 1.86
CA GLU A 93 -10.42 10.67 1.85
C GLU A 93 -10.06 9.38 2.61
N MET A 94 -9.23 8.54 2.02
CA MET A 94 -8.72 7.36 2.70
C MET A 94 -7.88 7.80 3.91
N GLN A 95 -8.04 7.08 5.02
CA GLN A 95 -7.17 7.25 6.18
C GLN A 95 -5.74 6.86 5.81
N ILE A 96 -4.78 7.36 6.58
CA ILE A 96 -3.35 7.12 6.35
C ILE A 96 -2.71 6.45 7.56
N ALA A 97 -1.66 5.67 7.34
CA ALA A 97 -0.77 5.28 8.42
C ALA A 97 0.66 5.07 7.92
N PRO A 98 1.67 5.34 8.77
CA PRO A 98 3.02 4.88 8.54
C PRO A 98 3.07 3.34 8.54
N VAL A 99 3.81 2.77 7.59
CA VAL A 99 4.06 1.31 7.51
C VAL A 99 5.54 1.05 7.78
N ASP A 100 5.81 0.15 8.72
CA ASP A 100 7.13 -0.44 8.91
C ASP A 100 7.36 -1.45 7.78
N ILE A 101 7.94 -1.00 6.67
CA ILE A 101 8.12 -1.82 5.47
C ILE A 101 9.31 -2.79 5.57
N ASP A 102 9.17 -3.96 4.95
CA ASP A 102 10.19 -5.00 4.82
C ASP A 102 11.02 -4.84 3.53
N GLY A 103 11.46 -3.61 3.28
CA GLY A 103 12.18 -3.24 2.06
C GLY A 103 12.42 -1.75 1.98
N GLU A 104 12.42 -1.20 0.77
CA GLU A 104 12.59 0.23 0.53
C GLU A 104 11.62 0.75 -0.53
N ILE A 105 11.32 2.05 -0.44
CA ILE A 105 10.60 2.78 -1.48
C ILE A 105 11.64 3.42 -2.40
N ASP A 106 11.45 3.26 -3.70
CA ASP A 106 12.32 3.83 -4.72
C ASP A 106 11.49 4.33 -5.90
N TRP A 107 12.12 5.07 -6.80
CA TRP A 107 11.50 5.65 -7.99
C TRP A 107 12.24 5.11 -9.20
N VAL A 108 11.52 4.47 -10.11
CA VAL A 108 12.12 3.89 -11.32
C VAL A 108 11.51 4.49 -12.57
N GLN A 109 12.32 4.59 -13.62
CA GLN A 109 11.83 4.97 -14.94
C GLN A 109 11.33 3.73 -15.67
N LEU A 110 10.10 3.80 -16.22
CA LEU A 110 9.57 2.74 -17.08
C LEU A 110 10.17 2.84 -18.48
N GLU A 111 10.08 1.73 -19.22
CA GLU A 111 10.32 1.74 -20.66
C GLU A 111 9.39 2.71 -21.39
N ASP A 112 9.78 3.21 -22.56
CA ASP A 112 8.94 4.15 -23.32
C ASP A 112 7.71 3.45 -23.92
N THR A 113 7.76 2.13 -24.06
CA THR A 113 6.66 1.31 -24.56
C THR A 113 6.33 0.23 -23.54
N HIS A 114 5.18 0.36 -22.88
CA HIS A 114 4.76 -0.57 -21.84
C HIS A 114 3.23 -0.62 -21.76
N ALA A 115 2.70 -1.78 -21.38
CA ALA A 115 1.28 -1.92 -21.08
C ALA A 115 0.88 -1.12 -19.82
N LEU A 116 -0.41 -1.07 -19.51
CA LEU A 116 -0.92 -0.54 -18.24
C LEU A 116 -0.18 -1.18 -17.04
N VAL A 117 0.42 -0.34 -16.20
CA VAL A 117 1.00 -0.74 -14.90
C VAL A 117 0.00 -0.42 -13.81
N LYS A 118 -0.18 -1.33 -12.86
CA LYS A 118 -1.01 -1.10 -11.66
C LYS A 118 -0.17 -1.35 -10.40
N PRO A 119 -0.62 -0.84 -9.24
CA PRO A 119 -0.05 -1.26 -7.97
C PRO A 119 -0.01 -2.80 -7.86
N GLY A 120 1.11 -3.35 -7.42
CA GLY A 120 1.34 -4.79 -7.36
C GLY A 120 1.90 -5.41 -8.64
N THR A 121 2.05 -4.66 -9.74
CA THR A 121 2.73 -5.16 -10.95
C THR A 121 4.22 -5.36 -10.69
N TYR A 122 4.74 -6.54 -11.02
CA TYR A 122 6.16 -6.86 -10.93
C TYR A 122 6.96 -6.25 -12.08
N LEU A 123 8.12 -5.68 -11.76
CA LEU A 123 9.00 -4.99 -12.69
C LEU A 123 10.41 -5.60 -12.67
N ALA A 124 11.10 -5.55 -13.80
CA ALA A 124 12.49 -5.95 -13.92
C ALA A 124 13.26 -4.98 -14.81
N ILE A 125 14.57 -4.89 -14.63
CA ILE A 125 15.45 -4.24 -15.60
C ILE A 125 15.40 -5.04 -16.92
N ASP A 126 15.24 -4.35 -18.05
CA ASP A 126 15.25 -4.95 -19.39
C ASP A 126 16.62 -4.77 -20.08
N ASN A 127 16.65 -4.65 -21.41
CA ASN A 127 17.85 -4.47 -22.21
C ASN A 127 18.57 -3.15 -21.87
N ASP A 128 17.81 -2.10 -21.55
CA ASP A 128 18.35 -0.86 -21.04
C ASP A 128 18.45 -0.93 -19.50
N PRO A 129 19.66 -0.91 -18.92
CA PRO A 129 19.85 -1.00 -17.48
C PRO A 129 19.27 0.19 -16.70
N THR A 130 18.87 1.27 -17.38
CA THR A 130 18.30 2.48 -16.78
C THR A 130 16.78 2.44 -16.70
N LYS A 131 16.12 1.48 -17.37
CA LYS A 131 14.65 1.39 -17.44
C LYS A 131 14.11 0.06 -16.92
N TYR A 132 12.86 0.09 -16.47
CA TYR A 132 12.15 -1.07 -15.94
C TYR A 132 10.99 -1.46 -16.85
N ALA A 133 10.92 -2.74 -17.19
CA ALA A 133 9.85 -3.37 -17.94
C ALA A 133 8.91 -4.15 -17.02
N ILE A 134 7.67 -4.35 -17.49
CA ILE A 134 6.70 -5.24 -16.84
C ILE A 134 7.20 -6.69 -16.93
N LYS A 135 7.16 -7.41 -15.81
CA LYS A 135 7.56 -8.82 -15.74
C LYS A 135 6.38 -9.72 -15.40
N SER A 136 6.27 -10.84 -16.10
CA SER A 136 5.24 -11.86 -15.86
C SER A 136 5.53 -12.75 -14.63
N SER A 137 6.78 -12.78 -14.17
CA SER A 137 7.22 -13.53 -12.99
C SER A 137 7.48 -12.59 -11.82
N ALA A 138 7.31 -13.09 -10.59
CA ALA A 138 7.62 -12.32 -9.38
C ALA A 138 9.10 -11.87 -9.37
N THR A 139 9.29 -10.60 -9.06
CA THR A 139 10.58 -9.94 -8.89
C THR A 139 10.60 -9.18 -7.55
N ASP A 140 11.75 -8.62 -7.19
CA ASP A 140 11.88 -7.81 -5.99
C ASP A 140 11.39 -6.37 -6.18
N VAL A 141 11.08 -5.92 -7.40
CA VAL A 141 10.62 -4.55 -7.67
C VAL A 141 9.15 -4.59 -8.06
N ILE A 142 8.30 -3.92 -7.28
CA ILE A 142 6.85 -3.96 -7.43
C ILE A 142 6.31 -2.53 -7.50
N ALA A 143 5.45 -2.25 -8.47
CA ALA A 143 4.80 -0.95 -8.63
C ALA A 143 3.89 -0.62 -7.43
N LEU A 144 3.87 0.65 -7.02
CA LEU A 144 2.94 1.19 -6.02
C LEU A 144 1.92 2.16 -6.60
N GLU A 145 2.07 2.53 -7.87
CA GLU A 145 1.21 3.48 -8.57
C GLU A 145 0.76 2.90 -9.92
N THR A 146 -0.29 3.50 -10.46
CA THR A 146 -0.79 3.23 -11.79
C THR A 146 -0.04 4.09 -12.79
N ARG A 147 0.34 3.49 -13.93
CA ARG A 147 0.79 4.23 -15.12
C ARG A 147 0.01 3.74 -16.31
N ILE A 148 -0.62 4.68 -17.02
CA ILE A 148 -1.34 4.33 -18.24
C ILE A 148 -0.35 3.89 -19.33
N GLU A 149 -0.85 3.21 -20.34
CA GLU A 149 -0.03 2.65 -21.41
C GLU A 149 0.85 3.74 -22.07
N ASN A 150 2.16 3.44 -22.18
CA ASN A 150 3.19 4.31 -22.78
C ASN A 150 3.34 5.70 -22.11
N GLU A 151 2.89 5.86 -20.86
CA GLU A 151 3.12 7.07 -20.09
C GLU A 151 4.56 7.13 -19.59
N THR A 152 5.33 8.08 -20.12
CA THR A 152 6.71 8.29 -19.70
C THR A 152 6.78 8.92 -18.31
N GLY A 153 7.75 8.52 -17.49
CA GLY A 153 8.01 9.17 -16.22
C GLY A 153 8.66 8.24 -15.19
N PHE A 154 8.76 8.74 -13.97
CA PHE A 154 9.13 7.95 -12.81
C PHE A 154 7.88 7.38 -12.13
N LEU A 155 8.02 6.17 -11.62
CA LEU A 155 6.99 5.42 -10.92
C LEU A 155 7.50 5.07 -9.52
N TYR A 156 6.69 5.29 -8.49
CA TYR A 156 7.01 4.77 -7.16
C TYR A 156 6.93 3.24 -7.14
N VAL A 157 7.96 2.63 -6.56
CA VAL A 157 8.06 1.18 -6.41
C VAL A 157 8.44 0.80 -4.99
N TYR A 158 7.99 -0.37 -4.60
CA TYR A 158 8.49 -1.10 -3.46
C TYR A 158 9.56 -2.09 -3.93
N ARG A 159 10.77 -1.93 -3.41
CA ARG A 159 11.84 -2.93 -3.53
C ARG A 159 11.79 -3.83 -2.30
N ARG A 160 11.34 -5.05 -2.49
CA ARG A 160 11.29 -6.07 -1.45
C ARG A 160 12.70 -6.31 -0.91
N GLY A 161 12.85 -6.29 0.41
CA GLY A 161 14.11 -6.62 1.05
C GLY A 161 14.52 -8.04 0.70
N GLN A 162 15.74 -8.23 0.20
CA GLN A 162 16.28 -9.57 0.00
C GLN A 162 16.38 -10.25 1.36
N THR A 163 15.47 -11.18 1.63
CA THR A 163 15.72 -12.20 2.66
C THR A 163 16.92 -12.98 2.14
N SER A 164 18.09 -12.71 2.72
CA SER A 164 19.29 -13.53 2.51
C SER A 164 18.86 -14.99 2.66
N LYS A 165 18.80 -15.69 1.51
CA LYS A 165 18.66 -17.14 1.50
C LYS A 165 19.88 -17.67 2.22
N LYS A 166 19.64 -18.32 3.36
CA LYS A 166 20.61 -19.21 3.99
C LYS A 166 20.75 -20.48 3.18
#